data_AF-A0A6N9FDW5-F1
#
_entry.id   AF-A0A6N9FDW5-F1
#
_cell.length_a   1.000
_cell.length_b   1.000
_cell.length_c   1.000
_cell.angle_alpha   90.00
_cell.angle_beta   90.00
_cell.angle_gamma   90.00
#
_symmetry.space_group_name_H-M   'P 1'
#
loop_
_entity.id
_entity.type
_entity.pdbx_description
1 polymer ?
#
loop_
_entity_poly.entity_id
_entity_poly.type
_entity_poly.pdbx_seq_one_letter_code
_entity_poly.pdbx_strand_id
1 'polypeptide(L)'
;MTDNPGYTADFIKSDTDQATFMKDPAMDHLMTALVSVSTEIWAQARRMKIMERLLEDHGKVTREMIEGYMPSAEEEASWRAERDSFIERTFGSITVGHSGEGQPMMEFRTRSGMGGDES
;
A
#
# COMPACT_ATOMS: atom_id res chain seq x y z
N MET A 1 37.24 22.80 -40.19
CA MET A 1 37.15 21.46 -39.58
C MET A 1 37.58 21.61 -38.13
N THR A 2 36.66 21.97 -37.24
CA THR A 2 36.95 22.10 -35.81
C THR A 2 36.11 21.06 -35.10
N ASP A 3 36.78 20.03 -34.58
CA ASP A 3 36.23 18.99 -33.71
C ASP A 3 35.42 19.65 -32.59
N ASN A 4 34.15 19.30 -32.49
CA ASN A 4 33.38 19.48 -31.27
C ASN A 4 33.38 18.13 -30.56
N PRO A 5 34.32 17.84 -29.65
CA PRO A 5 34.30 16.58 -28.92
C PRO A 5 33.08 16.60 -28.01
N GLY A 6 32.11 15.74 -28.31
CA GLY A 6 30.89 15.60 -27.52
C GLY A 6 31.24 15.33 -26.06
N TYR A 7 31.06 16.33 -25.22
CA TYR A 7 31.25 16.25 -23.78
C TYR A 7 30.02 15.60 -23.15
N THR A 8 29.83 14.30 -23.37
CA THR A 8 29.04 13.49 -22.45
C THR A 8 30.01 13.02 -21.38
N ALA A 9 30.00 13.70 -20.23
CA ALA A 9 30.73 13.21 -19.07
C ALA A 9 30.33 11.75 -18.82
N ASP A 10 31.31 10.89 -18.55
CA ASP A 10 31.05 9.50 -18.19
C ASP A 10 30.15 9.47 -16.95
N PHE A 11 29.08 8.68 -17.00
CA PHE A 11 28.18 8.51 -15.87
C PHE A 11 28.96 7.91 -14.69
N ILE A 12 29.21 8.71 -13.67
CA ILE A 12 29.76 8.23 -12.41
C ILE A 12 28.58 7.64 -11.63
N LYS A 13 28.66 6.36 -11.26
CA LYS A 13 27.59 5.64 -10.57
C LYS A 13 27.06 6.38 -9.32
N SER A 14 27.92 7.14 -8.65
CA SER A 14 27.55 7.98 -7.50
C SER A 14 26.47 9.01 -7.83
N ASP A 15 26.45 9.54 -9.04
CA ASP A 15 25.54 10.62 -9.44
C ASP A 15 24.13 10.08 -9.63
N THR A 16 24.01 8.84 -10.10
CA THR A 16 22.73 8.12 -10.19
C THR A 16 22.26 7.64 -8.81
N ASP A 17 23.18 7.15 -7.98
CA ASP A 17 22.86 6.65 -6.64
C ASP A 17 22.41 7.76 -5.67
N GLN A 18 22.80 9.02 -5.91
CA GLN A 18 22.43 10.21 -5.11
C GLN A 18 21.37 11.09 -5.80
N ALA A 19 20.79 10.63 -6.91
CA ALA A 19 19.80 11.40 -7.64
C ALA A 19 18.52 11.55 -6.81
N THR A 20 18.31 12.74 -6.26
CA THR A 20 17.04 13.12 -5.64
C THR A 20 16.14 13.73 -6.72
N PHE A 21 15.04 13.07 -7.03
CA PHE A 21 14.05 13.54 -8.00
C PHE A 21 13.10 14.56 -7.37
N MET A 22 12.83 14.45 -6.07
CA MET A 22 12.02 15.38 -5.30
C MET A 22 12.88 16.31 -4.44
N LYS A 23 12.25 17.37 -3.89
CA LYS A 23 12.92 18.38 -3.06
C LYS A 23 13.42 17.84 -1.72
N ASP A 24 12.79 16.78 -1.23
CA ASP A 24 13.14 16.10 0.02
C ASP A 24 13.51 14.65 -0.30
N PRO A 25 14.74 14.19 0.00
CA PRO A 25 15.14 12.80 -0.20
C PRO A 25 14.18 11.79 0.44
N ALA A 26 13.58 12.11 1.59
CA ALA A 26 12.62 11.22 2.25
C ALA A 26 11.41 10.89 1.36
N MET A 27 11.00 11.82 0.50
CA MET A 27 9.91 11.61 -0.46
C MET A 27 10.32 10.67 -1.59
N ASP A 28 11.57 10.74 -2.07
CA ASP A 28 12.08 9.80 -3.08
C ASP A 28 12.19 8.37 -2.53
N HIS A 29 12.63 8.23 -1.26
CA HIS A 29 12.62 6.95 -0.56
C HIS A 29 11.20 6.40 -0.41
N LEU A 30 10.21 7.24 -0.07
CA LEU A 30 8.81 6.84 0.03
C LEU A 30 8.25 6.39 -1.33
N MET A 31 8.52 7.14 -2.41
CA MET A 31 8.09 6.78 -3.75
C MET A 31 8.71 5.46 -4.21
N THR A 32 9.99 5.25 -3.91
CA THR A 32 10.69 3.99 -4.20
C THR A 32 10.07 2.80 -3.46
N ALA A 33 9.76 2.99 -2.17
CA ALA A 33 9.08 1.98 -1.37
C ALA A 33 7.67 1.67 -1.91
N LEU A 34 6.90 2.71 -2.27
CA LEU A 34 5.56 2.56 -2.82
C LEU A 34 5.55 1.81 -4.16
N VAL A 35 6.48 2.13 -5.07
CA VAL A 35 6.63 1.41 -6.35
C VAL A 35 6.99 -0.05 -6.11
N SER A 36 7.90 -0.32 -5.18
CA SER A 36 8.31 -1.68 -4.83
C SER A 36 7.12 -2.49 -4.28
N VAL A 37 6.37 -1.92 -3.33
CA VAL A 37 5.16 -2.56 -2.77
C VAL A 37 4.09 -2.79 -3.84
N SER A 38 3.86 -1.81 -4.71
CA SER A 38 2.88 -1.92 -5.81
C SER A 38 3.26 -3.03 -6.80
N THR A 39 4.56 -3.18 -7.08
CA THR A 39 5.09 -4.24 -7.95
C THR A 39 4.85 -5.61 -7.34
N GLU A 40 5.10 -5.76 -6.04
CA GLU A 40 4.84 -7.00 -5.32
C GLU A 40 3.35 -7.34 -5.24
N ILE A 41 2.48 -6.36 -5.01
CA ILE A 41 1.02 -6.54 -5.05
C ILE A 41 0.60 -7.08 -6.42
N TRP A 42 1.13 -6.53 -7.52
CA TRP A 42 0.84 -7.03 -8.85
C TRP A 42 1.39 -8.43 -9.11
N ALA A 43 2.60 -8.73 -8.60
CA ALA A 43 3.17 -10.07 -8.70
C ALA A 43 2.29 -11.12 -8.00
N GLN A 44 1.76 -10.81 -6.80
CA GLN A 44 0.79 -11.67 -6.10
C GLN A 44 -0.52 -11.81 -6.89
N ALA A 45 -1.08 -10.71 -7.40
CA ALA A 45 -2.29 -10.74 -8.23
C ALA A 45 -2.11 -11.60 -9.48
N ARG A 46 -0.96 -11.48 -10.15
CA ARG A 46 -0.61 -12.32 -11.31
C ARG A 46 -0.52 -13.80 -10.93
N ARG A 47 0.09 -14.11 -9.78
CA ARG A 47 0.19 -15.50 -9.30
C ARG A 47 -1.19 -16.11 -9.04
N MET A 48 -2.12 -15.36 -8.45
CA MET A 48 -3.51 -15.79 -8.27
C MET A 48 -4.19 -16.08 -9.60
N LYS A 49 -4.07 -15.19 -10.59
CA LYS A 49 -4.61 -15.41 -11.95
C LYS A 49 -4.06 -16.66 -12.63
N ILE A 50 -2.77 -16.92 -12.48
CA ILE A 50 -2.15 -18.15 -13.01
C ILE A 50 -2.69 -19.37 -12.27
N MET A 51 -2.84 -19.30 -10.95
CA MET A 51 -3.41 -20.39 -10.15
C MET A 51 -4.84 -20.71 -10.56
N GLU A 52 -5.70 -19.69 -10.69
CA GLU A 52 -7.06 -19.83 -11.22
C GLU A 52 -7.05 -20.53 -12.58
N ARG A 53 -6.21 -20.07 -13.51
CA ARG A 53 -6.12 -20.65 -14.86
C ARG A 53 -5.68 -22.12 -14.85
N LEU A 54 -4.69 -22.47 -14.02
CA LEU A 54 -4.21 -23.84 -13.88
C LEU A 54 -5.27 -24.75 -13.24
N LEU A 55 -6.02 -24.24 -12.26
CA LEU A 55 -7.11 -24.96 -11.61
C LEU A 55 -8.29 -25.22 -12.55
N GLU A 56 -8.56 -24.28 -13.47
CA GLU A 56 -9.54 -24.48 -14.54
C GLU A 56 -9.06 -25.51 -15.58
N ASP A 57 -7.82 -25.39 -16.05
CA ASP A 57 -7.31 -26.22 -17.15
C ASP A 57 -6.99 -27.66 -16.73
N HIS A 58 -6.55 -27.85 -15.48
CA HIS A 58 -6.05 -29.14 -14.99
C HIS A 58 -6.81 -29.67 -13.77
N GLY A 59 -7.70 -28.87 -13.19
CA GLY A 59 -8.50 -29.23 -12.02
C GLY A 59 -9.99 -29.37 -12.36
N LYS A 60 -10.83 -29.24 -11.33
CA LYS A 60 -12.30 -29.21 -11.44
C LYS A 60 -12.88 -27.90 -10.91
N VAL A 61 -12.04 -26.92 -10.61
CA VAL A 61 -12.46 -25.63 -10.02
C VAL A 61 -12.59 -24.64 -11.15
N THR A 62 -13.81 -24.12 -11.36
CA THR A 62 -14.05 -23.06 -12.35
C THR A 62 -13.94 -21.70 -11.70
N ARG A 63 -13.72 -20.64 -12.49
CA ARG A 63 -13.76 -19.27 -11.98
C ARG A 63 -15.09 -18.91 -11.33
N GLU A 64 -16.23 -19.40 -11.82
CA GLU A 64 -17.53 -19.18 -11.19
C GLU A 64 -17.61 -19.80 -9.79
N MET A 65 -16.95 -20.94 -9.57
CA MET A 65 -16.87 -21.56 -8.25
C MET A 65 -16.05 -20.71 -7.27
N ILE A 66 -15.01 -20.04 -7.75
CA ILE A 66 -14.15 -19.17 -6.94
C ILE A 66 -14.90 -17.86 -6.61
N GLU A 67 -15.49 -17.20 -7.60
CA GLU A 67 -16.21 -15.93 -7.41
C GLU A 67 -17.50 -16.10 -6.58
N GLY A 68 -18.13 -17.28 -6.67
CA GLY A 68 -19.32 -17.64 -5.90
C GLY A 68 -19.04 -18.29 -4.55
N TYR A 69 -17.77 -18.48 -4.19
CA TYR A 69 -17.40 -19.14 -2.95
C TYR A 69 -17.79 -18.28 -1.74
N MET A 70 -18.61 -18.86 -0.85
CA MET A 70 -19.00 -18.27 0.42
C MET A 70 -18.28 -19.02 1.54
N PRO A 71 -17.36 -18.38 2.27
CA PRO A 71 -16.65 -19.02 3.36
C PRO A 71 -17.64 -19.50 4.44
N SER A 72 -17.34 -20.64 5.05
CA SER A 72 -18.07 -21.08 6.24
C SER A 72 -17.74 -20.18 7.44
N ALA A 73 -18.59 -20.20 8.48
CA ALA A 73 -18.34 -19.46 9.71
C ALA A 73 -17.03 -19.86 10.41
N GLU A 74 -16.59 -21.11 10.23
CA GLU A 74 -15.31 -21.60 10.76
C GLU A 74 -14.12 -21.03 9.97
N GLU A 75 -14.21 -21.01 8.64
CA GLU A 75 -13.19 -20.41 7.77
C GLU A 75 -13.08 -18.90 7.98
N GLU A 76 -14.19 -18.18 8.12
CA GLU A 76 -14.14 -16.75 8.43
C GLU A 76 -13.47 -16.47 9.79
N ALA A 77 -13.72 -17.32 10.78
CA ALA A 77 -13.11 -17.18 12.10
C ALA A 77 -11.60 -17.45 12.04
N SER A 78 -11.16 -18.48 11.32
CA SER A 78 -9.74 -18.80 11.18
C SER A 78 -8.98 -17.72 10.40
N TRP A 79 -9.53 -17.26 9.27
CA TRP A 79 -8.90 -16.20 8.46
C TRP A 79 -8.82 -14.86 9.19
N ARG A 80 -9.81 -14.56 10.03
CA ARG A 80 -9.77 -13.37 10.89
C ARG A 80 -8.64 -13.45 11.90
N ALA A 81 -8.47 -14.60 12.56
CA ALA A 81 -7.37 -14.82 13.50
C ALA A 81 -5.99 -14.72 12.80
N GLU A 82 -5.87 -15.27 11.60
CA GLU A 82 -4.66 -15.14 10.77
C GLU A 82 -4.38 -13.69 10.37
N ARG A 83 -5.41 -12.96 9.92
CA ARG A 83 -5.31 -11.54 9.57
C ARG A 83 -4.88 -10.71 10.77
N ASP A 84 -5.48 -10.91 11.93
CA ASP A 84 -5.16 -10.14 13.13
C ASP A 84 -3.71 -10.42 13.58
N SER A 85 -3.26 -11.68 13.49
CA SER A 85 -1.85 -12.06 13.73
C SER A 85 -0.89 -11.41 12.71
N PHE A 86 -1.29 -11.34 11.45
CA PHE A 86 -0.52 -10.68 10.40
C PHE A 86 -0.40 -9.17 10.65
N ILE A 87 -1.50 -8.52 11.03
CA ILE A 87 -1.52 -7.08 11.35
C ILE A 87 -0.61 -6.80 12.54
N GLU A 88 -0.72 -7.57 13.62
CA GLU A 88 0.12 -7.38 14.81
C GLU A 88 1.61 -7.55 14.48
N ARG A 89 1.98 -8.59 13.73
CA ARG A 89 3.38 -8.79 13.33
C ARG A 89 3.91 -7.70 12.40
N THR A 90 3.06 -7.20 11.50
CA THR A 90 3.49 -6.29 10.41
C THR A 90 3.45 -4.82 10.85
N PHE A 91 2.46 -4.46 11.67
CA PHE A 91 2.16 -3.08 12.06
C PHE A 91 2.18 -2.87 13.58
N GLY A 92 2.36 -3.90 14.40
CA GLY A 92 2.39 -3.81 15.88
C GLY A 92 3.36 -2.74 16.39
N SER A 93 4.51 -2.60 15.75
CA SER A 93 5.51 -1.58 16.08
C SER A 93 5.06 -0.14 15.80
N ILE A 94 4.05 0.05 14.94
CA ILE A 94 3.45 1.36 14.60
C ILE A 94 2.17 1.60 15.41
N THR A 95 1.45 0.54 15.81
CA THR A 95 0.22 0.63 16.61
C THR A 95 0.47 0.69 18.12
N VAL A 96 1.62 0.20 18.61
CA VAL A 96 2.10 0.42 19.99
C VAL A 96 2.47 1.90 20.16
N GLY A 97 1.45 2.69 20.50
CA GLY A 97 1.49 4.16 20.55
C GLY A 97 0.18 4.82 20.13
N HIS A 98 -0.72 4.07 19.49
CA HIS A 98 -2.09 4.50 19.15
C HIS A 98 -3.15 3.86 20.07
N SER A 99 -2.76 3.37 21.24
CA SER A 99 -3.65 3.08 22.36
C SER A 99 -4.22 4.40 22.91
N GLY A 100 -4.98 5.11 22.08
CA GLY A 100 -5.94 6.08 22.54
C GLY A 100 -6.96 5.31 23.38
N GLU A 101 -6.81 5.40 24.70
CA GLU A 101 -7.94 5.34 25.60
C GLU A 101 -9.10 6.10 24.96
N GLY A 102 -10.26 5.44 24.87
CA GLY A 102 -11.37 5.86 24.04
C GLY A 102 -11.67 7.35 24.11
N GLN A 103 -11.45 8.05 23.00
CA GLN A 103 -12.14 9.30 22.78
C GLN A 103 -13.47 8.96 22.12
N PRO A 104 -14.62 9.17 22.80
CA PRO A 104 -15.91 9.00 22.14
C PRO A 104 -15.96 9.97 20.95
N MET A 105 -16.44 9.45 19.82
CA MET A 105 -16.82 10.22 18.63
C MET A 105 -17.46 11.55 19.08
N MET A 106 -16.74 12.66 18.90
CA MET A 106 -17.27 13.99 19.21
C MET A 106 -18.56 14.18 18.40
N GLU A 107 -19.68 14.35 19.08
CA GLU A 107 -20.90 14.85 18.46
C GLU A 107 -20.59 16.15 17.73
N PHE A 108 -20.84 16.15 16.42
CA PHE A 108 -20.72 17.32 15.55
C PHE A 108 -21.74 18.37 16.00
N ARG A 109 -21.34 19.24 16.92
CA ARG A 109 -22.15 20.38 17.34
C ARG A 109 -22.11 21.40 16.20
N THR A 110 -23.17 21.43 15.40
CA THR A 110 -23.45 22.51 14.44
C THR A 110 -23.38 23.86 15.16
N ARG A 111 -22.26 24.57 14.99
CA ARG A 111 -22.13 25.98 15.33
C ARG A 111 -22.73 26.76 14.16
N SER A 112 -24.00 27.14 14.27
CA SER A 112 -24.57 28.20 13.45
C SER A 112 -24.62 29.50 14.26
N GLY A 113 -23.84 30.49 13.81
CA GLY A 113 -24.14 31.91 13.95
C GLY A 113 -23.94 32.55 15.32
N MET A 114 -22.70 32.93 15.63
CA MET A 114 -22.44 34.12 16.45
C MET A 114 -22.20 35.27 15.47
N GLY A 115 -23.03 36.30 15.52
CA GLY A 115 -22.90 37.56 14.78
C GLY A 115 -24.06 38.46 15.16
N GLY A 116 -23.94 39.77 15.37
CA GLY A 116 -22.81 40.68 15.52
C GLY A 116 -23.14 41.60 16.71
N ASP A 117 -22.16 42.23 17.35
CA ASP A 117 -21.58 43.52 16.97
C ASP A 117 -22.21 44.69 17.75
N GLU A 118 -21.33 45.64 18.03
CA GLU A 118 -21.31 46.72 19.01
C GLU A 118 -22.48 47.73 18.98
N SER A 119 -22.94 48.14 20.17
CA SER A 119 -23.07 49.55 20.64
C SER A 119 -23.75 49.62 22.01
#